data_AF-A0A1G9AD49-F1
#
_entry.id   AF-A0A1G9AD49-F1
#
_cell.length_a   1.000
_cell.length_b   1.000
_cell.length_c   1.000
_cell.angle_alpha   90.00
_cell.angle_beta   90.00
_cell.angle_gamma   90.00
#
_symmetry.space_group_name_H-M   'P 1'
#
loop_
_entity.id
_entity.type
_entity.pdbx_description
1 polymer ?
#
loop_
_entity_poly.entity_id
_entity_poly.type
_entity_poly.pdbx_seq_one_letter_code
_entity_poly.pdbx_strand_id
1 'polypeptide(L)'
;MQLGKSIGWVFLVGSTLVSQQLTAAECEKMQPVIFFVNGMNTDPTSANLGYQKIRALFPQYDVRLSYVSTENLFLDVVEAGRQKGIENWSTFWKYGLSELGAIDSEFSNKIVDSWTESYEKAYSRHYLNQPDLGNHLNQYLPVLDAGKNIVLLGYSQGSLYSKMASNWISINEPTKDQQVGAVLVGAVTNSVPFESVSRGSYTTLNSDTVVNGLRLLHTDILPGNYQYVSKPTPNNHSFPAYFEENPNLINRIQAQVDAVAANFESAACTEVIACGSPLVKSGGQGSYSFIQDLGNQPGEVKFEFEAYTIPDELGIYTLNGSEIYSTEQEVSGFHSSSFFVTESEVDTNQVRVDVGAPNEGTEWAFVMGCPGEPVNNDVRDLDRVSISFVARDSRVSVAERYCAMDLLVDGKLAYSSDYQGDSHSGSITFTQTLGQSHSVDINLRNCTEYQGCGGAWGPQCEGWELIFSGGSPRETKGIYSSKTISFDVN
;
A
#
# COMPACT_ATOMS: atom_id res chain seq x y z
N MET A 1 -14.80 64.90 39.21
CA MET A 1 -16.21 64.58 38.90
C MET A 1 -16.34 64.58 37.38
N GLN A 2 -16.89 63.50 36.79
CA GLN A 2 -17.08 63.17 35.36
C GLN A 2 -15.81 62.93 34.52
N LEU A 3 -15.48 61.69 34.12
CA LEU A 3 -16.07 60.74 33.15
C LEU A 3 -15.77 61.09 31.68
N GLY A 4 -15.06 60.17 31.01
CA GLY A 4 -14.84 60.15 29.57
C GLY A 4 -14.08 58.91 29.13
N LYS A 5 -14.66 57.71 29.32
CA LYS A 5 -14.16 56.47 28.69
C LYS A 5 -14.68 56.42 27.25
N SER A 6 -13.76 56.47 26.29
CA SER A 6 -14.03 56.14 24.88
C SER A 6 -13.89 54.63 24.72
N ILE A 7 -14.98 53.96 24.32
CA ILE A 7 -15.01 52.57 23.90
C ILE A 7 -14.72 52.55 22.40
N GLY A 8 -13.53 52.08 22.03
CA GLY A 8 -13.21 51.74 20.65
C GLY A 8 -13.68 50.31 20.35
N TRP A 9 -14.58 50.17 19.40
CA TRP A 9 -14.98 48.88 18.86
C TRP A 9 -13.86 48.35 17.96
N VAL A 10 -13.21 47.27 18.37
CA VAL A 10 -12.33 46.47 17.51
C VAL A 10 -13.23 45.47 16.79
N PHE A 11 -13.42 45.65 15.48
CA PHE A 11 -13.98 44.60 14.62
C PHE A 11 -12.88 43.57 14.37
N LEU A 12 -12.96 42.43 15.06
CA LEU A 12 -12.28 41.20 14.67
C LEU A 12 -12.99 40.67 13.43
N VAL A 13 -12.39 40.88 12.26
CA VAL A 13 -12.78 40.16 11.04
C VAL A 13 -12.17 38.76 11.17
N GLY A 14 -12.97 37.81 11.63
CA GLY A 14 -12.65 36.39 11.53
C GLY A 14 -12.59 36.02 10.05
N SER A 15 -11.38 35.81 9.53
CA SER A 15 -11.18 35.27 8.19
C SER A 15 -11.54 33.79 8.22
N THR A 16 -12.76 33.45 7.80
CA THR A 16 -13.10 32.10 7.37
C THR A 16 -12.31 31.81 6.09
N LEU A 17 -11.23 31.04 6.23
CA LEU A 17 -10.54 30.44 5.09
C LEU A 17 -11.47 29.37 4.51
N VAL A 18 -12.29 29.76 3.55
CA VAL A 18 -12.97 28.80 2.67
C VAL A 18 -11.86 28.19 1.79
N SER A 19 -11.48 26.94 2.08
CA SER A 19 -10.64 26.16 1.18
C SER A 19 -11.38 26.01 -0.15
N GLN A 20 -10.93 26.69 -1.20
CA GLN A 20 -11.47 26.51 -2.54
C GLN A 20 -10.89 25.21 -3.12
N GLN A 21 -11.77 24.25 -3.39
CA GLN A 21 -11.44 23.03 -4.09
C GLN A 21 -10.98 23.37 -5.52
N LEU A 22 -9.85 22.80 -5.94
CA LEU A 22 -9.27 23.06 -7.26
C LEU A 22 -10.06 22.31 -8.33
N THR A 23 -10.08 22.85 -9.55
CA THR A 23 -10.68 22.17 -10.70
C THR A 23 -9.86 20.95 -11.12
N ALA A 24 -10.47 19.97 -11.79
CA ALA A 24 -9.77 18.80 -12.31
C ALA A 24 -8.54 19.16 -13.18
N ALA A 25 -8.62 20.25 -13.97
CA ALA A 25 -7.51 20.75 -14.78
C ALA A 25 -6.40 21.43 -13.96
N GLU A 26 -6.71 21.92 -12.76
CA GLU A 26 -5.72 22.42 -11.80
C GLU A 26 -5.08 21.28 -11.01
N CYS A 27 -5.83 20.22 -10.72
CA CYS A 27 -5.31 18.99 -10.13
C CYS A 27 -4.39 18.22 -11.08
N GLU A 28 -4.72 18.16 -12.36
CA GLU A 28 -3.84 17.59 -13.40
C GLU A 28 -2.49 18.34 -13.48
N LYS A 29 -2.47 19.64 -13.19
CA LYS A 29 -1.23 20.42 -13.11
C LYS A 29 -0.40 20.11 -11.87
N MET A 30 -1.01 19.52 -10.84
CA MET A 30 -0.37 19.13 -9.58
C MET A 30 0.12 17.69 -9.54
N GLN A 31 -0.22 16.87 -10.56
CA GLN A 31 0.40 15.56 -10.74
C GLN A 31 1.92 15.72 -10.80
N PRO A 32 2.68 14.92 -10.03
CA PRO A 32 4.11 15.06 -9.98
C PRO A 32 4.75 14.68 -11.32
N VAL A 33 5.89 15.30 -11.61
CA VAL A 33 6.73 14.90 -12.73
C VAL A 33 7.61 13.73 -12.29
N ILE A 34 7.58 12.62 -13.03
CA ILE A 34 8.46 11.49 -12.76
C ILE A 34 9.78 11.72 -13.50
N PHE A 35 10.88 11.77 -12.77
CA PHE A 35 12.21 11.70 -13.35
C PHE A 35 12.75 10.29 -13.22
N PHE A 36 12.80 9.57 -14.34
CA PHE A 36 13.47 8.29 -14.43
C PHE A 36 14.98 8.50 -14.48
N VAL A 37 15.68 8.00 -13.46
CA VAL A 37 17.14 8.07 -13.35
C VAL A 37 17.70 6.70 -13.70
N ASN A 38 18.33 6.58 -14.87
CA ASN A 38 18.78 5.29 -15.41
C ASN A 38 19.94 4.69 -14.60
N GLY A 39 20.15 3.38 -14.79
CA GLY A 39 21.28 2.64 -14.26
C GLY A 39 22.55 2.78 -15.09
N MET A 40 23.63 2.13 -14.63
CA MET A 40 24.94 2.17 -15.26
C MET A 40 24.97 1.64 -16.69
N ASN A 41 26.05 1.99 -17.41
CA ASN A 41 26.48 1.38 -18.67
C ASN A 41 25.38 1.33 -19.74
N THR A 42 24.46 2.28 -19.66
CA THR A 42 23.50 2.53 -20.72
C THR A 42 24.07 3.66 -21.56
N ASP A 43 24.44 3.33 -22.79
CA ASP A 43 24.63 4.36 -23.80
C ASP A 43 23.31 5.16 -23.94
N PRO A 44 23.35 6.40 -24.43
CA PRO A 44 22.15 7.23 -24.54
C PRO A 44 20.97 6.54 -25.26
N THR A 45 21.24 5.65 -26.22
CA THR A 45 20.21 4.89 -26.93
C THR A 45 19.52 3.90 -26.00
N SER A 46 20.29 3.12 -25.23
CA SER A 46 19.76 2.16 -24.26
C SER A 46 19.04 2.85 -23.10
N ALA A 47 19.56 3.98 -22.61
CA ALA A 47 18.88 4.79 -21.59
C ALA A 47 17.54 5.34 -22.11
N ASN A 48 17.52 5.83 -23.35
CA ASN A 48 16.28 6.28 -23.99
C ASN A 48 15.29 5.12 -24.20
N LEU A 49 15.75 3.92 -24.57
CA LEU A 49 14.87 2.74 -24.69
C LEU A 49 14.24 2.39 -23.34
N GLY A 50 15.02 2.36 -22.26
CA GLY A 50 14.50 2.17 -20.90
C GLY A 50 13.47 3.24 -20.54
N TYR A 51 13.79 4.52 -20.80
CA TYR A 51 12.86 5.63 -20.61
C TYR A 51 11.54 5.45 -21.37
N GLN A 52 11.55 5.05 -22.64
CA GLN A 52 10.30 4.83 -23.39
C GLN A 52 9.45 3.72 -22.76
N LYS A 53 10.08 2.68 -22.22
CA LYS A 53 9.37 1.62 -21.49
C LYS A 53 8.78 2.14 -20.17
N ILE A 54 9.55 2.89 -19.39
CA ILE A 54 9.03 3.52 -18.16
C ILE A 54 7.87 4.48 -18.48
N ARG A 55 7.99 5.30 -19.52
CA ARG A 55 6.91 6.19 -19.95
C ARG A 55 5.63 5.42 -20.31
N ALA A 56 5.76 4.24 -20.91
CA ALA A 56 4.62 3.38 -21.21
C ALA A 56 3.98 2.75 -19.95
N LEU A 57 4.76 2.54 -18.88
CA LEU A 57 4.26 2.06 -17.59
C LEU A 57 3.52 3.14 -16.79
N PHE A 58 3.78 4.41 -17.07
CA PHE A 58 3.25 5.56 -16.34
C PHE A 58 2.57 6.57 -17.27
N PRO A 59 1.55 6.17 -18.06
CA PRO A 59 0.94 7.03 -19.08
C PRO A 59 0.21 8.25 -18.51
N GLN A 60 -0.15 8.21 -17.22
CA GLN A 60 -0.83 9.30 -16.51
C GLN A 60 0.11 10.40 -16.01
N TYR A 61 1.43 10.17 -16.03
CA TYR A 61 2.42 11.11 -15.52
C TYR A 61 3.26 11.76 -16.64
N ASP A 62 3.76 12.97 -16.39
CA ASP A 62 4.85 13.55 -17.17
C ASP A 62 6.16 12.85 -16.77
N VAL A 63 6.58 11.86 -17.56
CA VAL A 63 7.83 11.13 -17.35
C VAL A 63 8.96 11.76 -18.15
N ARG A 64 10.09 12.00 -17.49
CA ARG A 64 11.32 12.56 -18.09
C ARG A 64 12.52 11.69 -17.76
N LEU A 65 13.52 11.69 -18.64
CA LEU A 65 14.78 10.97 -18.43
C LEU A 65 15.83 11.89 -17.80
N SER A 66 16.34 11.50 -16.63
CA SER A 66 17.55 12.05 -16.03
C SER A 66 18.72 11.12 -16.31
N TYR A 67 19.44 11.42 -17.39
CA TYR A 67 20.54 10.57 -17.83
C TYR A 67 21.71 10.58 -16.83
N VAL A 68 22.16 9.39 -16.43
CA VAL A 68 23.42 9.14 -15.73
C VAL A 68 24.37 8.52 -16.75
N SER A 69 25.47 9.20 -17.00
CA SER A 69 26.59 8.65 -17.76
C SER A 69 27.33 7.62 -16.92
N THR A 70 28.06 6.70 -17.55
CA THR A 70 28.89 5.73 -16.83
C THR A 70 30.05 6.47 -16.15
N GLU A 71 29.81 7.06 -14.98
CA GLU A 71 30.83 7.72 -14.17
C GLU A 71 31.52 6.72 -13.23
N ASN A 72 32.77 7.02 -12.89
CA ASN A 72 33.64 6.20 -12.04
C ASN A 72 33.08 5.98 -10.63
N LEU A 73 32.06 6.70 -10.19
CA LEU A 73 31.56 6.64 -8.82
C LEU A 73 31.12 5.23 -8.36
N PHE A 74 30.36 4.51 -9.19
CA PHE A 74 30.00 3.13 -8.87
C PHE A 74 31.20 2.19 -8.99
N LEU A 75 32.06 2.44 -10.00
CA LEU A 75 33.27 1.67 -10.22
C LEU A 75 34.28 1.84 -9.07
N ASP A 76 34.34 3.00 -8.42
CA ASP A 76 35.18 3.32 -7.27
C ASP A 76 34.70 2.60 -6.00
N VAL A 77 33.38 2.53 -5.79
CA VAL A 77 32.76 1.74 -4.70
C VAL A 77 33.05 0.25 -4.89
N VAL A 78 32.95 -0.22 -6.13
CA VAL A 78 33.30 -1.57 -6.55
C VAL A 78 34.80 -1.87 -6.34
N GLU A 79 35.69 -0.94 -6.68
CA GLU A 79 37.14 -1.09 -6.58
C GLU A 79 37.61 -1.06 -5.11
N ALA A 80 36.97 -0.28 -4.24
CA ALA A 80 37.15 -0.36 -2.79
C ALA A 80 36.80 -1.77 -2.24
N GLY A 81 35.79 -2.40 -2.85
CA GLY A 81 35.40 -3.77 -2.59
C GLY A 81 36.44 -4.82 -2.94
N ARG A 82 37.11 -4.67 -4.10
CA ARG A 82 38.18 -5.57 -4.57
C ARG A 82 39.31 -5.71 -3.55
N GLN A 83 39.66 -4.63 -2.86
CA GLN A 83 40.78 -4.63 -1.92
C GLN A 83 40.47 -5.32 -0.58
N LYS A 84 39.18 -5.57 -0.27
CA LYS A 84 38.77 -6.34 0.91
C LYS A 84 38.77 -7.87 0.72
N GLY A 85 39.24 -8.37 -0.43
CA GLY A 85 39.79 -9.73 -0.53
C GLY A 85 38.79 -10.86 -0.29
N ILE A 86 37.80 -11.02 -1.18
CA ILE A 86 36.98 -12.24 -1.22
C ILE A 86 37.42 -13.09 -2.42
N GLU A 87 37.86 -14.33 -2.15
CA GLU A 87 38.46 -15.24 -3.15
C GLU A 87 37.52 -15.63 -4.31
N ASN A 88 36.23 -15.29 -4.26
CA ASN A 88 35.23 -15.52 -5.33
C ASN A 88 35.00 -14.31 -6.27
N TRP A 89 35.75 -13.22 -6.11
CA TRP A 89 35.58 -11.96 -6.83
C TRP A 89 35.76 -12.08 -8.36
N SER A 90 36.61 -13.00 -8.82
CA SER A 90 36.86 -13.20 -10.26
C SER A 90 35.70 -13.84 -11.00
N THR A 91 34.93 -14.72 -10.34
CA THR A 91 33.71 -15.35 -10.90
C THR A 91 32.56 -14.34 -10.95
N PHE A 92 32.42 -13.51 -9.92
CA PHE A 92 31.44 -12.42 -9.88
C PHE A 92 31.61 -11.46 -11.06
N TRP A 93 32.83 -10.99 -11.37
CA TRP A 93 33.03 -10.06 -12.49
C TRP A 93 32.98 -10.73 -13.86
N LYS A 94 33.53 -11.95 -13.97
CA LYS A 94 33.59 -12.68 -15.25
C LYS A 94 32.21 -13.08 -15.78
N TYR A 95 31.22 -13.30 -14.92
CA TYR A 95 29.85 -13.60 -15.32
C TYR A 95 28.89 -12.43 -15.07
N GLY A 96 29.09 -11.68 -13.98
CA GLY A 96 28.25 -10.55 -13.54
C GLY A 96 28.29 -9.32 -14.45
N LEU A 97 29.47 -8.88 -14.90
CA LEU A 97 29.59 -7.74 -15.83
C LEU A 97 29.69 -8.15 -17.30
N SER A 98 30.07 -9.40 -17.61
CA SER A 98 30.16 -9.85 -19.00
C SER A 98 28.81 -9.79 -19.73
N GLU A 99 27.72 -9.92 -18.97
CA GLU A 99 26.35 -9.82 -19.50
C GLU A 99 25.75 -8.41 -19.45
N LEU A 100 26.47 -7.44 -18.87
CA LEU A 100 26.18 -6.01 -19.03
C LEU A 100 26.82 -5.43 -20.31
N GLY A 101 27.42 -6.29 -21.15
CA GLY A 101 28.08 -5.88 -22.40
C GLY A 101 29.31 -4.98 -22.21
N ALA A 102 29.89 -4.96 -21.00
CA ALA A 102 30.58 -3.78 -20.47
C ALA A 102 32.12 -3.81 -20.46
N ILE A 103 32.80 -4.86 -20.92
CA ILE A 103 34.24 -4.96 -20.66
C ILE A 103 35.04 -5.57 -21.81
N ASP A 104 35.95 -4.78 -22.39
CA ASP A 104 37.14 -5.31 -23.06
C ASP A 104 38.28 -5.53 -22.05
N SER A 105 39.20 -6.44 -22.38
CA SER A 105 40.32 -6.81 -21.52
C SER A 105 41.31 -5.67 -21.20
N GLU A 106 41.20 -4.52 -21.90
CA GLU A 106 42.08 -3.36 -21.73
C GLU A 106 41.63 -2.48 -20.55
N PHE A 107 40.32 -2.43 -20.29
CA PHE A 107 39.69 -1.70 -19.19
C PHE A 107 40.12 -2.19 -17.80
N SER A 108 40.41 -3.49 -17.66
CA SER A 108 40.75 -4.13 -16.38
C SER A 108 42.09 -3.64 -15.78
N ASN A 109 42.98 -3.06 -16.58
CA ASN A 109 44.33 -2.69 -16.15
C ASN A 109 44.46 -1.20 -15.73
N LYS A 110 43.50 -0.33 -16.10
CA LYS A 110 43.54 1.11 -15.77
C LYS A 110 42.94 1.47 -14.42
N ILE A 111 42.21 0.55 -13.78
CA ILE A 111 41.47 0.77 -12.52
C ILE A 111 42.37 0.64 -11.27
N VAL A 112 43.60 0.14 -11.42
CA VAL A 112 44.47 -0.31 -10.31
C VAL A 112 45.16 0.83 -9.53
N ASP A 113 45.21 2.07 -10.04
CA ASP A 113 46.21 3.06 -9.59
C ASP A 113 45.70 4.27 -8.77
N SER A 114 44.48 4.33 -8.26
CA SER A 114 43.97 5.54 -7.55
C SER A 114 43.18 5.19 -6.29
N TRP A 115 43.81 5.18 -5.09
CA TRP A 115 43.25 4.41 -3.97
C TRP A 115 43.39 4.94 -2.52
N THR A 116 43.19 6.21 -2.13
CA THR A 116 42.97 6.44 -0.67
C THR A 116 42.14 7.67 -0.26
N GLU A 117 41.40 8.29 -1.16
CA GLU A 117 40.60 9.48 -0.81
C GLU A 117 39.08 9.34 -1.05
N SER A 118 38.61 8.37 -1.84
CA SER A 118 37.26 8.44 -2.43
C SER A 118 36.09 8.12 -1.47
N TYR A 119 36.27 7.22 -0.49
CA TYR A 119 35.13 6.76 0.33
C TYR A 119 34.65 7.79 1.37
N GLU A 120 35.56 8.46 2.10
CA GLU A 120 35.19 9.51 3.06
C GLU A 120 34.94 10.88 2.40
N LYS A 121 35.58 11.17 1.26
CA LYS A 121 35.27 12.37 0.45
C LYS A 121 33.95 12.25 -0.33
N ALA A 122 33.57 11.06 -0.79
CA ALA A 122 32.28 10.85 -1.43
C ALA A 122 31.12 11.16 -0.47
N TYR A 123 31.32 10.99 0.84
CA TYR A 123 30.30 11.32 1.83
C TYR A 123 30.36 12.76 2.37
N SER A 124 31.47 13.48 2.20
CA SER A 124 31.69 14.82 2.77
C SER A 124 31.96 15.92 1.72
N ARG A 125 30.91 16.70 1.43
CA ARG A 125 30.92 18.03 0.78
C ARG A 125 31.44 18.18 -0.67
N HIS A 126 31.96 17.14 -1.34
CA HIS A 126 32.36 17.23 -2.76
C HIS A 126 31.27 16.83 -3.79
N TYR A 127 30.05 16.54 -3.34
CA TYR A 127 28.90 16.13 -4.18
C TYR A 127 28.61 17.07 -5.37
N LEU A 128 28.95 18.36 -5.25
CA LEU A 128 28.64 19.41 -6.23
C LEU A 128 29.45 19.34 -7.53
N ASN A 129 30.50 18.53 -7.60
CA ASN A 129 31.40 18.47 -8.76
C ASN A 129 31.12 17.28 -9.70
N GLN A 130 30.04 16.51 -9.49
CA GLN A 130 29.62 15.47 -10.44
C GLN A 130 28.79 16.12 -11.56
N PRO A 131 29.27 16.12 -12.82
CA PRO A 131 28.56 16.72 -13.95
C PRO A 131 27.10 16.24 -14.07
N ASP A 132 26.87 14.95 -13.85
CA ASP A 132 25.53 14.37 -13.99
C ASP A 132 24.57 14.81 -12.89
N LEU A 133 25.03 14.94 -11.64
CA LEU A 133 24.18 15.47 -10.55
C LEU A 133 23.81 16.94 -10.82
N GLY A 134 24.75 17.74 -11.33
CA GLY A 134 24.47 19.12 -11.75
C GLY A 134 23.43 19.16 -12.87
N ASN A 135 23.55 18.28 -13.87
CA ASN A 135 22.59 18.16 -14.96
C ASN A 135 21.20 17.72 -14.50
N HIS A 136 21.13 16.86 -13.48
CA HIS A 136 19.87 16.43 -12.86
C HIS A 136 19.21 17.59 -12.12
N LEU A 137 19.96 18.30 -11.26
CA LEU A 137 19.44 19.45 -10.51
C LEU A 137 18.97 20.57 -11.45
N ASN A 138 19.67 20.80 -12.57
CA ASN A 138 19.23 21.75 -13.61
C ASN A 138 17.90 21.37 -14.28
N GLN A 139 17.47 20.11 -14.20
CA GLN A 139 16.17 19.66 -14.66
C GLN A 139 15.11 19.70 -13.55
N TYR A 140 15.49 19.37 -12.31
CA TYR A 140 14.58 19.29 -11.17
C TYR A 140 14.15 20.66 -10.67
N LEU A 141 15.12 21.56 -10.46
CA LEU A 141 14.86 22.86 -9.82
C LEU A 141 13.85 23.71 -10.59
N PRO A 142 13.89 23.83 -11.94
CA PRO A 142 12.86 24.58 -12.67
C PRO A 142 11.45 24.01 -12.51
N VAL A 143 11.30 22.69 -12.34
CA VAL A 143 9.99 22.05 -12.10
C VAL A 143 9.50 22.39 -10.69
N LEU A 144 10.39 22.31 -9.70
CA LEU A 144 10.08 22.66 -8.32
C LEU A 144 9.77 24.16 -8.16
N ASP A 145 10.52 25.03 -8.83
CA ASP A 145 10.31 26.49 -8.88
C ASP A 145 8.96 26.86 -9.50
N ALA A 146 8.46 26.02 -10.42
CA ALA A 146 7.12 26.16 -10.99
C ALA A 146 6.00 25.66 -10.04
N GLY A 147 6.35 25.25 -8.82
CA GLY A 147 5.41 24.75 -7.80
C GLY A 147 4.99 23.29 -8.01
N LYS A 148 5.60 22.55 -8.94
CA LYS A 148 5.28 21.14 -9.17
C LYS A 148 6.07 20.23 -8.25
N ASN A 149 5.47 19.10 -7.91
CA ASN A 149 6.12 18.02 -7.19
C ASN A 149 6.87 17.09 -8.17
N ILE A 150 7.87 16.36 -7.67
CA ILE A 150 8.63 15.41 -8.46
C ILE A 150 8.79 14.06 -7.75
N VAL A 151 8.80 12.98 -8.53
CA VAL A 151 9.18 11.64 -8.07
C VAL A 151 10.46 11.22 -8.79
N LEU A 152 11.50 10.93 -8.02
CA LEU A 152 12.76 10.38 -8.53
C LEU A 152 12.65 8.85 -8.58
N LEU A 153 12.42 8.30 -9.78
CA LEU A 153 12.41 6.85 -10.00
C LEU A 153 13.82 6.40 -10.38
N GLY A 154 14.62 6.05 -9.37
CA GLY A 154 16.04 5.71 -9.54
C GLY A 154 16.28 4.22 -9.67
N TYR A 155 16.89 3.79 -10.77
CA TYR A 155 17.22 2.38 -11.01
C TYR A 155 18.72 2.10 -10.94
N SER A 156 19.14 1.06 -10.20
CA SER A 156 20.55 0.68 -10.04
C SER A 156 21.40 1.89 -9.59
N GLN A 157 22.48 2.25 -10.28
CA GLN A 157 23.25 3.47 -10.00
C GLN A 157 22.39 4.74 -9.93
N GLY A 158 21.30 4.84 -10.70
CA GLY A 158 20.35 5.94 -10.63
C GLY A 158 19.70 6.10 -9.26
N SER A 159 19.63 5.03 -8.44
CA SER A 159 19.17 5.12 -7.05
C SER A 159 20.12 5.95 -6.17
N LEU A 160 21.44 5.85 -6.43
CA LEU A 160 22.45 6.64 -5.75
C LEU A 160 22.34 8.13 -6.12
N TYR A 161 22.20 8.44 -7.41
CA TYR A 161 21.99 9.82 -7.87
C TYR A 161 20.67 10.40 -7.36
N SER A 162 19.61 9.61 -7.30
CA SER A 162 18.32 10.03 -6.72
C SER A 162 18.46 10.39 -5.24
N LYS A 163 19.20 9.58 -4.47
CA LYS A 163 19.52 9.89 -3.07
C LYS A 163 20.40 11.13 -2.93
N MET A 164 21.41 11.29 -3.79
CA MET A 164 22.28 12.47 -3.78
C MET A 164 21.51 13.75 -4.08
N ALA A 165 20.65 13.74 -5.10
CA ALA A 165 19.79 14.86 -5.46
C ALA A 165 18.83 15.21 -4.32
N SER A 166 18.20 14.20 -3.72
CA SER A 166 17.31 14.37 -2.56
C SER A 166 18.03 15.06 -1.41
N ASN A 167 19.19 14.52 -0.98
CA ASN A 167 20.00 15.12 0.09
C ASN A 167 20.43 16.56 -0.23
N TRP A 168 20.81 16.82 -1.49
CA TRP A 168 21.20 18.17 -1.91
C TRP A 168 20.05 19.15 -1.78
N ILE A 169 18.84 18.77 -2.25
CA ILE A 169 17.64 19.61 -2.18
C ILE A 169 17.27 19.84 -0.70
N SER A 170 17.26 18.81 0.14
CA SER A 170 16.94 18.96 1.57
C SER A 170 17.85 19.97 2.30
N ILE A 171 19.13 20.01 1.92
CA ILE A 171 20.14 20.87 2.55
C ILE A 171 20.13 22.29 1.98
N ASN A 172 20.05 22.43 0.65
CA ASN A 172 20.28 23.71 -0.03
C ASN A 172 18.98 24.43 -0.40
N GLU A 173 17.89 23.69 -0.57
CA GLU A 173 16.57 24.18 -0.98
C GLU A 173 15.49 23.63 -0.03
N PRO A 174 15.59 23.85 1.30
CA PRO A 174 14.75 23.17 2.30
C PRO A 174 13.25 23.45 2.13
N THR A 175 12.87 24.58 1.53
CA THR A 175 11.47 24.90 1.21
C THR A 175 10.88 24.02 0.12
N LYS A 176 11.73 23.41 -0.72
CA LYS A 176 11.35 22.50 -1.82
C LYS A 176 11.40 21.03 -1.40
N ASP A 177 11.93 20.72 -0.23
CA ASP A 177 12.06 19.36 0.29
C ASP A 177 10.71 18.62 0.37
N GLN A 178 9.64 19.36 0.65
CA GLN A 178 8.27 18.84 0.71
C GLN A 178 7.69 18.45 -0.66
N GLN A 179 8.35 18.84 -1.76
CA GLN A 179 7.90 18.63 -3.13
C GLN A 179 8.64 17.48 -3.83
N VAL A 180 9.53 16.77 -3.14
CA VAL A 180 10.37 15.70 -3.71
C VAL A 180 10.06 14.36 -3.06
N GLY A 181 9.97 13.31 -3.86
CA GLY A 181 9.83 11.92 -3.43
C GLY A 181 10.74 11.00 -4.21
N ALA A 182 10.93 9.77 -3.73
CA ALA A 182 11.84 8.82 -4.36
C ALA A 182 11.32 7.38 -4.34
N VAL A 183 11.43 6.69 -5.47
CA VAL A 183 11.25 5.24 -5.58
C VAL A 183 12.53 4.64 -6.13
N LEU A 184 13.18 3.77 -5.36
CA LEU A 184 14.47 3.20 -5.70
C LEU A 184 14.32 1.73 -6.14
N VAL A 185 14.78 1.38 -7.34
CA VAL A 185 14.65 0.04 -7.91
C VAL A 185 16.01 -0.59 -8.12
N GLY A 186 16.22 -1.83 -7.66
CA GLY A 186 17.55 -2.45 -7.63
C GLY A 186 18.54 -1.57 -6.86
N ALA A 187 18.11 -1.10 -5.68
CA ALA A 187 18.74 0.00 -4.98
C ALA A 187 20.17 -0.36 -4.51
N VAL A 188 21.14 0.49 -4.85
CA VAL A 188 22.55 0.38 -4.42
C VAL A 188 22.91 1.46 -3.40
N THR A 189 21.92 1.88 -2.61
CA THR A 189 22.06 2.86 -1.51
C THR A 189 21.90 2.18 -0.16
N ASN A 190 22.35 2.85 0.91
CA ASN A 190 22.18 2.39 2.29
C ASN A 190 20.93 2.94 3.01
N SER A 191 20.12 3.74 2.32
CA SER A 191 18.82 4.19 2.83
C SER A 191 17.94 4.72 1.71
N VAL A 192 16.65 4.85 1.99
CA VAL A 192 15.65 5.47 1.12
C VAL A 192 15.42 6.91 1.58
N PRO A 193 15.54 7.93 0.70
CA PRO A 193 15.15 9.30 1.02
C PRO A 193 13.65 9.37 1.35
N PHE A 194 13.26 10.22 2.30
CA PHE A 194 11.85 10.54 2.62
C PHE A 194 10.96 9.36 3.08
N GLU A 195 11.55 8.23 3.46
CA GLU A 195 10.82 7.04 3.95
C GLU A 195 9.97 7.37 5.18
N SER A 196 10.47 8.20 6.11
CA SER A 196 9.79 8.58 7.35
C SER A 196 8.53 9.44 7.17
N VAL A 197 8.28 9.92 5.95
CA VAL A 197 7.12 10.75 5.59
C VAL A 197 6.35 10.16 4.41
N SER A 198 6.47 8.85 4.19
CA SER A 198 5.79 8.09 3.13
C SER A 198 6.06 8.55 1.70
N ARG A 199 7.05 9.43 1.48
CA ARG A 199 7.47 9.92 0.14
C ARG A 199 8.71 9.19 -0.39
N GLY A 200 9.03 8.05 0.22
CA GLY A 200 10.18 7.21 -0.09
C GLY A 200 9.82 5.74 -0.09
N SER A 201 10.17 5.03 -1.17
CA SER A 201 10.06 3.57 -1.21
C SER A 201 11.20 2.93 -2.01
N TYR A 202 11.36 1.62 -1.87
CA TYR A 202 12.30 0.87 -2.69
C TYR A 202 11.84 -0.55 -2.98
N THR A 203 12.36 -1.11 -4.07
CA THR A 203 12.19 -2.51 -4.43
C THR A 203 13.50 -3.07 -4.97
N THR A 204 14.01 -4.12 -4.32
CA THR A 204 15.20 -4.87 -4.73
C THR A 204 14.91 -6.36 -4.62
N LEU A 205 15.26 -7.12 -5.65
CA LEU A 205 15.09 -8.58 -5.66
C LEU A 205 16.02 -9.24 -4.64
N ASN A 206 15.50 -10.20 -3.88
CA ASN A 206 16.34 -11.01 -2.96
C ASN A 206 17.42 -11.80 -3.69
N SER A 207 17.15 -12.13 -4.96
CA SER A 207 18.04 -12.85 -5.86
C SER A 207 18.98 -11.92 -6.66
N ASP A 208 18.94 -10.60 -6.42
CA ASP A 208 19.80 -9.62 -7.08
C ASP A 208 21.26 -9.83 -6.68
N THR A 209 22.04 -10.41 -7.58
CA THR A 209 23.43 -10.77 -7.30
C THR A 209 24.34 -9.56 -7.18
N VAL A 210 24.02 -8.46 -7.87
CA VAL A 210 24.82 -7.23 -7.83
C VAL A 210 24.63 -6.54 -6.48
N VAL A 211 23.37 -6.35 -6.05
CA VAL A 211 23.09 -5.74 -4.74
C VAL A 211 23.61 -6.63 -3.62
N ASN A 212 23.38 -7.94 -3.67
CA ASN A 212 23.92 -8.84 -2.67
C ASN A 212 25.46 -8.87 -2.67
N GLY A 213 26.11 -8.76 -3.83
CA GLY A 213 27.56 -8.64 -3.94
C GLY A 213 28.09 -7.37 -3.28
N LEU A 214 27.44 -6.22 -3.50
CA LEU A 214 27.77 -4.96 -2.83
C LEU A 214 27.58 -5.06 -1.32
N ARG A 215 26.55 -5.77 -0.84
CA ARG A 215 26.29 -5.98 0.59
C ARG A 215 27.37 -6.78 1.31
N LEU A 216 28.12 -7.63 0.61
CA LEU A 216 29.28 -8.32 1.19
C LEU A 216 30.43 -7.35 1.53
N LEU A 217 30.46 -6.19 0.88
CA LEU A 217 31.50 -5.18 1.04
C LEU A 217 31.06 -4.03 1.93
N HIS A 218 29.78 -3.67 1.81
CA HIS A 218 29.08 -2.60 2.50
C HIS A 218 27.79 -3.16 3.07
N THR A 219 27.86 -3.66 4.30
CA THR A 219 26.73 -4.31 4.98
C THR A 219 25.53 -3.39 5.21
N ASP A 220 25.72 -2.08 5.07
CA ASP A 220 24.71 -1.04 5.19
C ASP A 220 23.89 -0.82 3.92
N ILE A 221 24.27 -1.39 2.77
CA ILE A 221 23.44 -1.35 1.55
C ILE A 221 22.10 -2.06 1.79
N LEU A 222 21.02 -1.44 1.31
CA LEU A 222 19.65 -1.92 1.47
C LEU A 222 19.52 -3.38 1.01
N PRO A 223 18.92 -4.26 1.82
CA PRO A 223 18.72 -5.66 1.45
C PRO A 223 17.71 -5.81 0.32
N GLY A 224 17.71 -6.96 -0.34
CA GLY A 224 16.55 -7.36 -1.13
C GLY A 224 15.30 -7.39 -0.23
N ASN A 225 14.20 -6.84 -0.74
CA ASN A 225 12.91 -6.77 -0.05
C ASN A 225 11.75 -7.34 -0.89
N TYR A 226 12.06 -7.98 -2.03
CA TYR A 226 11.08 -8.63 -2.89
C TYR A 226 11.54 -10.03 -3.28
N GLN A 227 10.68 -11.01 -3.02
CA GLN A 227 10.93 -12.39 -3.38
C GLN A 227 10.45 -12.67 -4.79
N TYR A 228 11.41 -12.87 -5.69
CA TYR A 228 11.15 -13.41 -7.02
C TYR A 228 12.31 -14.25 -7.47
N VAL A 229 11.98 -15.44 -7.96
CA VAL A 229 12.90 -16.30 -8.71
C VAL A 229 12.53 -16.10 -10.16
N SER A 230 13.20 -15.16 -10.83
CA SER A 230 13.11 -14.98 -12.27
C SER A 230 13.49 -16.27 -13.00
N LYS A 231 13.10 -16.36 -14.27
CA LYS A 231 13.84 -17.21 -15.22
C LYS A 231 15.32 -16.81 -15.12
N PRO A 232 16.27 -17.75 -15.23
CA PRO A 232 17.68 -17.50 -14.91
C PRO A 232 18.28 -16.51 -15.92
N THR A 233 18.07 -15.20 -15.70
CA THR A 233 19.04 -14.20 -16.10
C THR A 233 20.16 -14.29 -15.07
N PRO A 234 21.42 -14.39 -15.48
CA PRO A 234 22.52 -14.72 -14.58
C PRO A 234 22.68 -13.87 -13.32
N ASN A 235 22.05 -12.69 -13.23
CA ASN A 235 22.29 -11.75 -12.14
C ASN A 235 21.06 -11.09 -11.50
N ASN A 236 19.86 -11.16 -12.10
CA ASN A 236 18.63 -10.51 -11.64
C ASN A 236 18.70 -9.00 -11.36
N HIS A 237 19.74 -8.32 -11.86
CA HIS A 237 19.94 -6.88 -11.70
C HIS A 237 19.67 -6.10 -12.99
N SER A 238 19.09 -6.72 -14.03
CA SER A 238 18.90 -6.08 -15.34
C SER A 238 17.60 -5.27 -15.41
N PHE A 239 17.53 -4.31 -16.34
CA PHE A 239 16.31 -3.52 -16.54
C PHE A 239 15.11 -4.44 -16.86
N PRO A 240 15.23 -5.45 -17.76
CA PRO A 240 14.17 -6.42 -17.98
C PRO A 240 13.73 -7.18 -16.73
N ALA A 241 14.67 -7.56 -15.85
CA ALA A 241 14.34 -8.29 -14.63
C ALA A 241 13.40 -7.50 -13.69
N TYR A 242 13.53 -6.16 -13.67
CA TYR A 242 12.69 -5.29 -12.84
C TYR A 242 11.43 -4.77 -13.54
N PHE A 243 11.51 -4.48 -14.84
CA PHE A 243 10.49 -3.70 -15.55
C PHE A 243 9.79 -4.45 -16.70
N GLU A 244 10.14 -5.71 -16.98
CA GLU A 244 9.60 -6.43 -18.16
C GLU A 244 9.21 -7.89 -17.87
N GLU A 245 9.99 -8.61 -17.07
CA GLU A 245 9.86 -10.07 -16.96
C GLU A 245 8.76 -10.52 -15.98
N ASN A 246 8.44 -9.69 -14.98
CA ASN A 246 7.50 -10.06 -13.92
C ASN A 246 6.41 -8.99 -13.71
N PRO A 247 5.16 -9.27 -14.14
CA PRO A 247 4.02 -8.38 -13.93
C PRO A 247 3.80 -7.97 -12.47
N ASN A 248 3.98 -8.89 -11.51
CA ASN A 248 3.77 -8.58 -10.08
C ASN A 248 4.81 -7.60 -9.55
N LEU A 249 6.05 -7.68 -10.06
CA LEU A 249 7.11 -6.75 -9.69
C LEU A 249 6.86 -5.38 -10.33
N ILE A 250 6.42 -5.35 -11.58
CA ILE A 250 6.03 -4.12 -12.28
C ILE A 250 4.88 -3.43 -11.54
N ASN A 251 3.81 -4.17 -11.21
CA ASN A 251 2.66 -3.67 -10.46
C ASN A 251 3.09 -3.11 -9.09
N ARG A 252 4.01 -3.78 -8.40
CA ARG A 252 4.58 -3.27 -7.14
C ARG A 252 5.29 -1.93 -7.34
N ILE A 253 6.15 -1.82 -8.35
CA ILE A 253 6.88 -0.58 -8.63
C ILE A 253 5.89 0.54 -9.01
N GLN A 254 4.86 0.23 -9.79
CA GLN A 254 3.80 1.20 -10.12
C GLN A 254 3.07 1.67 -8.86
N ALA A 255 2.62 0.74 -8.02
CA ALA A 255 1.96 1.07 -6.76
C ALA A 255 2.85 1.92 -5.83
N GLN A 256 4.16 1.66 -5.80
CA GLN A 256 5.10 2.49 -5.03
C GLN A 256 5.21 3.92 -5.58
N VAL A 257 5.25 4.09 -6.90
CA VAL A 257 5.25 5.41 -7.53
C VAL A 257 3.95 6.14 -7.29
N ASP A 258 2.81 5.46 -7.46
CA ASP A 258 1.48 6.03 -7.25
C ASP A 258 1.27 6.43 -5.78
N ALA A 259 1.72 5.59 -4.83
CA ALA A 259 1.66 5.91 -3.40
C ALA A 259 2.54 7.14 -3.06
N VAL A 260 3.76 7.20 -3.58
CA VAL A 260 4.62 8.39 -3.38
C VAL A 260 4.00 9.62 -4.04
N ALA A 261 3.39 9.48 -5.21
CA ALA A 261 2.69 10.55 -5.91
C ALA A 261 1.47 11.07 -5.13
N ALA A 262 0.66 10.18 -4.57
CA ALA A 262 -0.51 10.52 -3.75
C ALA A 262 -0.13 11.33 -2.50
N ASN A 263 1.07 11.11 -1.94
CA ASN A 263 1.56 11.89 -0.81
C ASN A 263 1.90 13.35 -1.16
N PHE A 264 1.90 13.72 -2.45
CA PHE A 264 2.03 15.11 -2.91
C PHE A 264 0.69 15.77 -3.23
N GLU A 265 -0.39 15.00 -3.34
CA GLU A 265 -1.68 15.56 -3.67
C GLU A 265 -2.16 16.43 -2.52
N SER A 266 -2.38 17.72 -2.82
CA SER A 266 -2.94 18.63 -1.84
C SER A 266 -4.35 18.17 -1.49
N ALA A 267 -4.76 18.34 -0.22
CA ALA A 267 -6.14 18.19 0.22
C ALA A 267 -7.18 18.94 -0.65
N ALA A 268 -6.76 19.97 -1.41
CA ALA A 268 -7.60 20.72 -2.35
C ALA A 268 -7.91 19.99 -3.67
N CYS A 269 -7.25 18.86 -3.95
CA CYS A 269 -7.52 17.97 -5.09
C CYS A 269 -8.05 16.60 -4.70
N THR A 270 -8.03 16.30 -3.41
CA THR A 270 -8.73 15.15 -2.87
C THR A 270 -10.23 15.43 -2.92
N GLU A 271 -11.01 14.48 -3.43
CA GLU A 271 -12.47 14.56 -3.39
C GLU A 271 -12.92 14.69 -1.93
N VAL A 272 -13.49 15.85 -1.58
CA VAL A 272 -14.13 16.05 -0.27
C VAL A 272 -15.55 15.53 -0.37
N ILE A 273 -15.81 14.44 0.32
CA ILE A 273 -17.15 13.86 0.40
C ILE A 273 -17.90 14.59 1.50
N ALA A 274 -19.00 15.25 1.12
CA ALA A 274 -19.80 16.02 2.07
C ALA A 274 -20.49 15.10 3.09
N CYS A 275 -20.57 15.57 4.33
CA CYS A 275 -21.28 14.89 5.41
C CYS A 275 -22.73 14.59 5.00
N GLY A 276 -23.18 13.35 5.20
CA GLY A 276 -24.57 12.93 4.93
C GLY A 276 -24.86 12.64 3.46
N SER A 277 -23.85 12.69 2.58
CA SER A 277 -23.97 12.12 1.24
C SER A 277 -24.13 10.60 1.34
N PRO A 278 -24.98 9.96 0.52
CA PRO A 278 -24.99 8.50 0.43
C PRO A 278 -23.58 8.05 0.02
N LEU A 279 -23.02 7.14 0.81
CA LEU A 279 -21.62 6.77 0.76
C LEU A 279 -21.54 5.24 0.68
N VAL A 280 -21.34 4.73 -0.52
CA VAL A 280 -20.44 3.59 -0.71
C VAL A 280 -19.33 4.09 -1.63
N LYS A 281 -18.18 4.42 -1.05
CA LYS A 281 -16.95 4.35 -1.85
C LYS A 281 -16.59 2.88 -1.94
N SER A 282 -16.56 2.36 -3.16
CA SER A 282 -16.10 1.02 -3.46
C SER A 282 -14.90 1.08 -4.41
N GLY A 283 -13.94 0.20 -4.19
CA GLY A 283 -12.73 0.14 -5.00
C GLY A 283 -12.32 -1.30 -5.29
N GLY A 284 -11.22 -1.40 -6.04
CA GLY A 284 -10.56 -2.67 -6.33
C GLY A 284 -9.13 -2.65 -5.81
N GLN A 285 -8.21 -3.27 -6.55
CA GLN A 285 -6.79 -3.25 -6.22
C GLN A 285 -6.18 -1.84 -6.30
N GLY A 286 -5.34 -1.46 -5.33
CA GLY A 286 -4.57 -0.22 -5.32
C GLY A 286 -4.53 0.46 -3.95
N SER A 287 -4.14 1.72 -3.93
CA SER A 287 -4.25 2.59 -2.75
C SER A 287 -5.21 3.72 -3.05
N TYR A 288 -6.13 3.97 -2.13
CA TYR A 288 -7.17 4.99 -2.27
C TYR A 288 -7.08 5.95 -1.10
N SER A 289 -7.23 7.26 -1.38
CA SER A 289 -7.28 8.28 -0.33
C SER A 289 -8.35 9.31 -0.68
N PHE A 290 -9.21 9.63 0.27
CA PHE A 290 -10.25 10.65 0.13
C PHE A 290 -10.47 11.41 1.43
N ILE A 291 -11.08 12.59 1.35
CA ILE A 291 -11.40 13.41 2.53
C ILE A 291 -12.89 13.29 2.81
N GLN A 292 -13.25 12.95 4.04
CA GLN A 292 -14.62 12.97 4.51
C GLN A 292 -14.85 14.23 5.35
N ASP A 293 -15.81 15.07 4.92
CA ASP A 293 -16.34 16.16 5.74
C ASP A 293 -17.30 15.57 6.78
N LEU A 294 -17.08 15.93 8.04
CA LEU A 294 -17.86 15.53 9.21
C LEU A 294 -18.91 16.59 9.58
N GLY A 295 -18.95 17.73 8.88
CA GLY A 295 -19.89 18.81 9.18
C GLY A 295 -19.64 19.46 10.55
N ASN A 296 -20.41 20.50 10.87
CA ASN A 296 -20.06 21.43 11.96
C ASN A 296 -20.68 21.11 13.33
N GLN A 297 -21.07 19.86 13.56
CA GLN A 297 -21.71 19.45 14.82
C GLN A 297 -20.79 18.47 15.56
N PRO A 298 -20.59 18.62 16.88
CA PRO A 298 -19.91 17.61 17.67
C PRO A 298 -20.79 16.37 17.82
N GLY A 299 -20.18 15.20 18.01
CA GLY A 299 -20.91 13.96 18.17
C GLY A 299 -20.10 12.71 17.89
N GLU A 300 -20.73 11.56 18.06
CA GLU A 300 -20.16 10.27 17.67
C GLU A 300 -20.27 10.10 16.15
N VAL A 301 -19.14 9.89 15.48
CA VAL A 301 -19.06 9.50 14.09
C VAL A 301 -18.96 7.99 14.02
N LYS A 302 -19.92 7.37 13.32
CA LYS A 302 -19.91 5.92 13.06
C LYS A 302 -19.47 5.68 11.63
N PHE A 303 -18.69 4.62 11.43
CA PHE A 303 -18.31 4.20 10.10
C PHE A 303 -18.30 2.68 10.00
N GLU A 304 -18.35 2.21 8.77
CA GLU A 304 -18.28 0.82 8.43
C GLU A 304 -17.37 0.61 7.23
N PHE A 305 -16.68 -0.52 7.26
CA PHE A 305 -15.74 -0.96 6.25
C PHE A 305 -15.93 -2.44 6.02
N GLU A 306 -15.97 -2.83 4.75
CA GLU A 306 -16.10 -4.21 4.35
C GLU A 306 -15.15 -4.47 3.20
N ALA A 307 -14.08 -5.21 3.46
CA ALA A 307 -13.30 -5.85 2.42
C ALA A 307 -13.91 -7.24 2.22
N TYR A 308 -14.31 -7.61 1.00
CA TYR A 308 -15.14 -8.80 0.80
C TYR A 308 -14.34 -10.10 1.01
N THR A 309 -13.93 -10.75 -0.08
CA THR A 309 -13.25 -12.05 0.00
C THR A 309 -11.74 -11.91 0.23
N ILE A 310 -11.14 -10.81 -0.22
CA ILE A 310 -9.69 -10.58 -0.17
C ILE A 310 -9.39 -9.53 0.92
N PRO A 311 -8.41 -9.75 1.81
CA PRO A 311 -8.07 -8.79 2.86
C PRO A 311 -7.53 -7.45 2.33
N ASP A 312 -8.00 -6.35 2.93
CA ASP A 312 -7.55 -4.97 2.68
C ASP A 312 -7.33 -4.21 4.00
N GLU A 313 -6.60 -3.10 3.96
CA GLU A 313 -6.29 -2.25 5.11
C GLU A 313 -7.10 -0.94 5.07
N LEU A 314 -7.59 -0.49 6.22
CA LEU A 314 -8.24 0.82 6.38
C LEU A 314 -7.49 1.65 7.42
N GLY A 315 -7.20 2.90 7.08
CA GLY A 315 -6.72 3.94 7.99
C GLY A 315 -7.60 5.19 7.93
N ILE A 316 -7.86 5.79 9.08
CA ILE A 316 -8.55 7.08 9.21
C ILE A 316 -7.63 8.01 10.00
N TYR A 317 -7.32 9.15 9.40
CA TYR A 317 -6.36 10.11 9.92
C TYR A 317 -6.98 11.49 9.98
N THR A 318 -6.53 12.32 10.91
CA THR A 318 -6.70 13.77 10.80
C THR A 318 -5.95 14.27 9.56
N LEU A 319 -6.31 15.45 9.04
CA LEU A 319 -5.60 16.04 7.89
C LEU A 319 -4.11 16.35 8.16
N ASN A 320 -3.71 16.41 9.43
CA ASN A 320 -2.30 16.58 9.81
C ASN A 320 -1.53 15.24 9.94
N GLY A 321 -2.17 14.11 9.61
CA GLY A 321 -1.57 12.79 9.58
C GLY A 321 -1.57 12.05 10.92
N SER A 322 -2.31 12.53 11.94
CA SER A 322 -2.47 11.79 13.19
C SER A 322 -3.53 10.70 13.01
N GLU A 323 -3.21 9.49 13.46
CA GLU A 323 -4.13 8.36 13.36
C GLU A 323 -5.31 8.49 14.33
N ILE A 324 -6.52 8.31 13.79
CA ILE A 324 -7.79 8.20 14.54
C ILE A 324 -8.18 6.73 14.67
N TYR A 325 -8.05 5.98 13.58
CA TYR A 325 -8.35 4.56 13.53
C TYR A 325 -7.48 3.87 12.46
N SER A 326 -7.07 2.64 12.72
CA SER A 326 -6.45 1.77 11.73
C SER A 326 -6.88 0.33 11.98
N THR A 327 -6.94 -0.48 10.92
CA THR A 327 -7.05 -1.94 11.06
C THR A 327 -5.72 -2.59 11.46
N GLU A 328 -4.62 -1.84 11.47
CA GLU A 328 -3.21 -2.23 11.75
C GLU A 328 -2.62 -3.28 10.79
N GLN A 329 -3.48 -4.08 10.16
CA GLN A 329 -3.19 -5.14 9.21
C GLN A 329 -4.34 -5.25 8.21
N GLU A 330 -4.13 -6.02 7.15
CA GLU A 330 -5.18 -6.37 6.20
C GLU A 330 -6.27 -7.22 6.89
N VAL A 331 -7.54 -6.87 6.67
CA VAL A 331 -8.71 -7.55 7.23
C VAL A 331 -9.73 -7.86 6.14
N SER A 332 -10.49 -8.95 6.32
CA SER A 332 -11.64 -9.31 5.49
C SER A 332 -12.93 -9.27 6.29
N GLY A 333 -14.05 -9.29 5.56
CA GLY A 333 -15.40 -9.22 6.07
C GLY A 333 -15.75 -7.84 6.63
N PHE A 334 -16.88 -7.81 7.31
CA PHE A 334 -17.44 -6.59 7.87
C PHE A 334 -16.75 -6.10 9.15
N HIS A 335 -16.47 -4.80 9.20
CA HIS A 335 -15.98 -4.07 10.36
C HIS A 335 -16.78 -2.78 10.54
N SER A 336 -17.04 -2.43 11.80
CA SER A 336 -17.68 -1.17 12.18
C SER A 336 -17.01 -0.62 13.42
N SER A 337 -16.82 0.70 13.46
CA SER A 337 -16.29 1.37 14.63
C SER A 337 -16.82 2.79 14.72
N SER A 338 -16.42 3.52 15.75
CA SER A 338 -16.79 4.91 15.95
C SER A 338 -15.68 5.70 16.62
N PHE A 339 -15.73 7.01 16.44
CA PHE A 339 -14.91 7.98 17.17
C PHE A 339 -15.75 9.22 17.49
N PHE A 340 -15.29 10.04 18.44
CA PHE A 340 -16.00 11.25 18.84
C PHE A 340 -15.31 12.50 18.27
N VAL A 341 -16.10 13.43 17.73
CA VAL A 341 -15.67 14.78 17.38
C VAL A 341 -16.11 15.73 18.47
N THR A 342 -15.15 16.45 19.07
CA THR A 342 -15.42 17.43 20.14
C THR A 342 -15.61 18.84 19.59
N GLU A 343 -16.22 19.75 20.37
CA GLU A 343 -16.43 21.15 19.99
C GLU A 343 -15.15 21.88 19.56
N SER A 344 -13.99 21.53 20.14
CA SER A 344 -12.69 22.12 19.80
C SER A 344 -12.11 21.62 18.47
N GLU A 345 -12.63 20.52 17.94
CA GLU A 345 -12.20 19.92 16.67
C GLU A 345 -13.14 20.32 15.51
N VAL A 346 -14.17 21.11 15.82
CA VAL A 346 -15.18 21.59 14.86
C VAL A 346 -14.59 22.52 13.79
N ASP A 347 -13.40 23.10 13.99
CA ASP A 347 -12.76 23.90 12.94
C ASP A 347 -11.95 23.05 11.95
N THR A 348 -11.77 21.75 12.23
CA THR A 348 -11.00 20.80 11.42
C THR A 348 -11.82 19.59 10.99
N ASN A 349 -13.14 19.72 10.79
CA ASN A 349 -14.15 18.65 10.52
C ASN A 349 -13.92 17.78 9.28
N GLN A 350 -12.68 17.45 8.97
CA GLN A 350 -12.29 16.67 7.83
C GLN A 350 -11.32 15.61 8.31
N VAL A 351 -11.58 14.38 7.88
CA VAL A 351 -10.68 13.26 8.10
C VAL A 351 -10.24 12.73 6.74
N ARG A 352 -8.98 12.31 6.66
CA ARG A 352 -8.47 11.55 5.53
C ARG A 352 -8.75 10.08 5.78
N VAL A 353 -9.36 9.42 4.81
CA VAL A 353 -9.59 7.98 4.82
C VAL A 353 -8.70 7.37 3.76
N ASP A 354 -7.87 6.42 4.18
CA ASP A 354 -6.95 5.68 3.32
C ASP A 354 -7.36 4.21 3.29
N VAL A 355 -7.47 3.63 2.10
CA VAL A 355 -7.72 2.19 1.91
C VAL A 355 -6.57 1.59 1.11
N GLY A 356 -5.90 0.59 1.69
CA GLY A 356 -4.82 -0.17 1.08
C GLY A 356 -5.32 -1.52 0.61
N ALA A 357 -5.34 -1.75 -0.69
CA ALA A 357 -5.93 -2.94 -1.31
C ALA A 357 -4.87 -3.63 -2.20
N PRO A 358 -3.83 -4.26 -1.62
CA PRO A 358 -2.62 -4.64 -2.36
C PRO A 358 -2.81 -5.85 -3.28
N ASN A 359 -3.82 -6.66 -3.02
CA ASN A 359 -4.05 -7.94 -3.66
C ASN A 359 -4.95 -7.80 -4.91
N GLU A 360 -4.64 -8.52 -5.99
CA GLU A 360 -5.43 -8.49 -7.23
C GLU A 360 -6.82 -9.10 -7.01
N GLY A 361 -7.84 -8.49 -7.62
CA GLY A 361 -9.23 -8.95 -7.52
C GLY A 361 -9.90 -8.61 -6.18
N THR A 362 -9.24 -7.81 -5.34
CA THR A 362 -9.86 -7.30 -4.13
C THR A 362 -11.00 -6.34 -4.48
N GLU A 363 -11.99 -6.29 -3.60
CA GLU A 363 -13.15 -5.43 -3.67
C GLU A 363 -13.52 -5.04 -2.24
N TRP A 364 -13.86 -3.76 -2.05
CA TRP A 364 -14.20 -3.23 -0.74
C TRP A 364 -15.28 -2.16 -0.81
N ALA A 365 -15.91 -1.88 0.33
CA ALA A 365 -16.87 -0.81 0.53
C ALA A 365 -16.60 -0.05 1.83
N PHE A 366 -16.76 1.27 1.80
CA PHE A 366 -16.64 2.15 2.96
C PHE A 366 -17.81 3.12 3.06
N VAL A 367 -18.33 3.29 4.28
CA VAL A 367 -19.36 4.28 4.62
C VAL A 367 -19.04 4.96 5.95
N MET A 368 -19.24 6.28 6.03
CA MET A 368 -19.10 7.05 7.27
C MET A 368 -20.29 8.01 7.42
N GLY A 369 -20.87 8.04 8.62
CA GLY A 369 -21.97 8.94 8.96
C GLY A 369 -21.50 10.30 9.47
N CYS A 370 -22.44 11.24 9.62
CA CYS A 370 -22.20 12.50 10.32
C CYS A 370 -22.12 12.29 11.85
N PRO A 371 -21.44 13.18 12.59
CA PRO A 371 -21.48 13.20 14.04
C PRO A 371 -22.92 13.22 14.56
N GLY A 372 -23.27 12.22 15.38
CA GLY A 372 -24.61 12.06 15.96
C GLY A 372 -25.65 11.41 15.05
N GLU A 373 -25.33 11.19 13.78
CA GLU A 373 -26.24 10.54 12.82
C GLU A 373 -25.93 9.04 12.71
N PRO A 374 -26.95 8.17 12.55
CA PRO A 374 -26.73 6.76 12.34
C PRO A 374 -26.24 6.45 10.93
N VAL A 375 -25.46 5.39 10.78
CA VAL A 375 -25.18 4.77 9.48
C VAL A 375 -26.28 3.73 9.19
N ASN A 376 -27.22 4.08 8.33
CA ASN A 376 -28.34 3.22 7.92
C ASN A 376 -28.34 2.97 6.40
N ASN A 377 -29.33 2.25 5.85
CA ASN A 377 -29.39 1.99 4.41
C ASN A 377 -29.66 3.25 3.56
N ASP A 378 -30.25 4.30 4.14
CA ASP A 378 -30.54 5.54 3.40
C ASP A 378 -29.27 6.30 3.00
N VAL A 379 -28.15 6.02 3.69
CA VAL A 379 -26.84 6.60 3.42
C VAL A 379 -25.89 5.63 2.71
N ARG A 380 -26.41 4.53 2.12
CA ARG A 380 -25.62 3.54 1.36
C ARG A 380 -26.07 3.49 -0.10
N ASP A 381 -25.14 3.18 -1.01
CA ASP A 381 -25.49 2.82 -2.39
C ASP A 381 -25.90 1.35 -2.53
N LEU A 382 -25.49 0.49 -1.59
CA LEU A 382 -25.90 -0.91 -1.50
C LEU A 382 -26.55 -1.15 -0.14
N ASP A 383 -27.80 -1.62 -0.19
CA ASP A 383 -28.53 -2.01 1.00
C ASP A 383 -27.79 -3.13 1.72
N ARG A 384 -27.80 -3.06 3.06
CA ARG A 384 -27.43 -4.22 3.86
C ARG A 384 -28.67 -4.94 4.35
N VAL A 385 -28.61 -6.26 4.30
CA VAL A 385 -29.70 -7.14 4.71
C VAL A 385 -29.23 -8.07 5.82
N SER A 386 -30.08 -8.24 6.82
CA SER A 386 -29.85 -9.19 7.89
C SER A 386 -30.24 -10.59 7.43
N ILE A 387 -29.27 -11.50 7.41
CA ILE A 387 -29.42 -12.91 7.07
C ILE A 387 -29.32 -13.71 8.37
N SER A 388 -30.40 -14.39 8.72
CA SER A 388 -30.38 -15.32 9.85
C SER A 388 -30.12 -16.75 9.40
N PHE A 389 -29.17 -17.38 10.06
CA PHE A 389 -28.86 -18.80 9.95
C PHE A 389 -29.43 -19.50 11.17
N VAL A 390 -30.28 -20.50 10.93
CA VAL A 390 -30.74 -21.39 11.98
C VAL A 390 -30.08 -22.75 11.80
N ALA A 391 -29.23 -23.13 12.74
CA ALA A 391 -28.73 -24.49 12.85
C ALA A 391 -29.73 -25.30 13.67
N ARG A 392 -30.29 -26.36 13.07
CA ARG A 392 -31.14 -27.31 13.77
C ARG A 392 -30.54 -28.71 13.70
N ASP A 393 -30.49 -29.38 14.85
CA ASP A 393 -30.39 -30.83 14.87
C ASP A 393 -31.77 -31.41 14.52
N SER A 394 -31.86 -32.09 13.38
CA SER A 394 -33.10 -32.68 12.89
C SER A 394 -33.50 -33.98 13.59
N ARG A 395 -32.70 -34.52 14.54
CA ARG A 395 -32.89 -35.88 15.09
C ARG A 395 -32.93 -35.96 16.61
N VAL A 396 -33.53 -34.96 17.26
CA VAL A 396 -33.62 -34.92 18.72
C VAL A 396 -34.76 -35.81 19.24
N SER A 397 -34.46 -37.09 19.41
CA SER A 397 -35.13 -37.94 20.40
C SER A 397 -34.15 -38.84 21.17
N VAL A 398 -32.85 -38.57 21.13
CA VAL A 398 -31.82 -39.38 21.80
C VAL A 398 -30.89 -38.48 22.62
N ALA A 399 -30.82 -38.76 23.92
CA ALA A 399 -30.47 -37.83 24.99
C ALA A 399 -28.98 -37.51 25.21
N GLU A 400 -28.07 -37.72 24.23
CA GLU A 400 -26.61 -37.69 24.52
C GLU A 400 -25.72 -37.31 23.32
N ARG A 401 -26.09 -36.32 22.50
CA ARG A 401 -25.20 -35.82 21.42
C ARG A 401 -24.61 -34.46 21.79
N TYR A 402 -23.28 -34.38 21.71
CA TYR A 402 -22.51 -33.16 21.97
C TYR A 402 -21.65 -32.86 20.74
N CYS A 403 -21.93 -31.75 20.05
CA CYS A 403 -21.02 -31.16 19.06
C CYS A 403 -20.88 -29.68 19.39
N ALA A 404 -19.65 -29.19 19.49
CA ALA A 404 -19.36 -27.78 19.40
C ALA A 404 -19.42 -27.35 17.92
N MET A 405 -19.73 -26.09 17.67
CA MET A 405 -19.85 -25.54 16.32
C MET A 405 -19.23 -24.16 16.29
N ASP A 406 -18.39 -23.93 15.29
CA ASP A 406 -17.94 -22.61 14.88
C ASP A 406 -18.62 -22.26 13.57
N LEU A 407 -19.09 -21.03 13.47
CA LEU A 407 -19.59 -20.47 12.23
C LEU A 407 -18.71 -19.27 11.89
N LEU A 408 -18.11 -19.31 10.72
CA LEU A 408 -17.29 -18.25 10.17
C LEU A 408 -18.04 -17.60 9.02
N VAL A 409 -18.01 -16.28 8.95
CA VAL A 409 -18.55 -15.50 7.85
C VAL A 409 -17.37 -14.80 7.21
N ASP A 410 -17.17 -15.00 5.91
CA ASP A 410 -16.04 -14.46 5.15
C ASP A 410 -14.69 -14.76 5.85
N GLY A 411 -14.56 -16.01 6.34
CA GLY A 411 -13.37 -16.50 7.04
C GLY A 411 -13.19 -16.01 8.50
N LYS A 412 -14.06 -15.14 9.02
CA LYS A 412 -13.99 -14.63 10.41
C LYS A 412 -14.95 -15.39 11.32
N LEU A 413 -14.44 -15.88 12.46
CA LEU A 413 -15.28 -16.53 13.48
C LEU A 413 -16.38 -15.58 13.95
N ALA A 414 -17.60 -15.89 13.57
CA ALA A 414 -18.77 -15.07 13.81
C ALA A 414 -19.62 -15.63 14.96
N TYR A 415 -19.51 -16.95 15.21
CA TYR A 415 -20.12 -17.62 16.35
C TYR A 415 -19.35 -18.87 16.74
N SER A 416 -19.33 -19.14 18.03
CA SER A 416 -18.81 -20.38 18.59
C SER A 416 -19.75 -20.87 19.68
N SER A 417 -20.04 -22.16 19.69
CA SER A 417 -20.81 -22.79 20.76
C SER A 417 -20.09 -24.02 21.29
N ASP A 418 -19.89 -24.08 22.61
CA ASP A 418 -19.46 -25.27 23.34
C ASP A 418 -20.71 -25.95 23.93
N TYR A 419 -21.19 -27.06 23.37
CA TYR A 419 -22.54 -27.56 23.70
C TYR A 419 -22.59 -28.76 24.66
N GLN A 420 -23.45 -28.65 25.69
CA GLN A 420 -23.95 -29.72 26.57
C GLN A 420 -25.51 -29.66 26.70
N GLY A 421 -26.28 -30.54 26.02
CA GLY A 421 -27.71 -30.78 26.35
C GLY A 421 -28.72 -31.04 25.20
N ASP A 422 -29.96 -31.36 25.59
CA ASP A 422 -30.93 -32.26 24.89
C ASP A 422 -31.91 -31.71 23.84
N SER A 423 -31.87 -30.46 23.39
CA SER A 423 -32.62 -30.00 22.18
C SER A 423 -32.31 -28.55 21.87
N HIS A 424 -31.57 -28.27 20.79
CA HIS A 424 -31.15 -26.89 20.54
C HIS A 424 -31.20 -26.48 19.06
N SER A 425 -31.93 -25.39 18.82
CA SER A 425 -31.82 -24.57 17.62
C SER A 425 -31.07 -23.29 17.99
N GLY A 426 -29.92 -23.04 17.37
CA GLY A 426 -29.23 -21.76 17.44
C GLY A 426 -29.63 -20.92 16.23
N SER A 427 -30.04 -19.67 16.45
CA SER A 427 -30.17 -18.68 15.37
C SER A 427 -29.08 -17.64 15.53
N ILE A 428 -28.34 -17.39 14.45
CA ILE A 428 -27.46 -16.23 14.37
C ILE A 428 -27.87 -15.35 13.21
N THR A 429 -27.77 -14.03 13.38
CA THR A 429 -28.08 -13.07 12.33
C THR A 429 -26.84 -12.26 12.01
N PHE A 430 -26.50 -12.17 10.74
CA PHE A 430 -25.42 -11.33 10.23
C PHE A 430 -26.00 -10.32 9.26
N THR A 431 -25.37 -9.16 9.18
CA THR A 431 -25.76 -8.13 8.22
C THR A 431 -24.77 -8.18 7.07
N GLN A 432 -25.22 -8.46 5.85
CA GLN A 432 -24.37 -8.58 4.65
C GLN A 432 -24.77 -7.52 3.62
N THR A 433 -23.83 -7.14 2.77
CA THR A 433 -24.05 -6.17 1.69
C THR A 433 -24.71 -6.85 0.49
N LEU A 434 -25.77 -6.24 -0.03
CA LEU A 434 -26.53 -6.77 -1.16
C LEU A 434 -25.74 -6.64 -2.46
N GLY A 435 -25.86 -7.64 -3.34
CA GLY A 435 -25.18 -7.72 -4.63
C GLY A 435 -23.78 -8.33 -4.59
N GLN A 436 -23.28 -8.72 -3.42
CA GLN A 436 -21.92 -9.22 -3.23
C GLN A 436 -21.87 -10.70 -2.82
N SER A 437 -20.78 -11.37 -3.21
CA SER A 437 -20.56 -12.78 -2.85
C SER A 437 -19.97 -12.89 -1.45
N HIS A 438 -20.61 -13.69 -0.61
CA HIS A 438 -20.16 -13.99 0.75
C HIS A 438 -19.96 -15.49 0.96
N SER A 439 -19.13 -15.86 1.93
CA SER A 439 -18.94 -17.24 2.36
C SER A 439 -19.37 -17.43 3.80
N VAL A 440 -20.00 -18.56 4.08
CA VAL A 440 -20.26 -19.03 5.45
C VAL A 440 -19.65 -20.41 5.61
N ASP A 441 -18.66 -20.52 6.49
CA ASP A 441 -18.05 -21.77 6.88
C ASP A 441 -18.63 -22.24 8.20
N ILE A 442 -18.96 -23.52 8.27
CA ILE A 442 -19.37 -24.18 9.51
C ILE A 442 -18.35 -25.24 9.82
N ASN A 443 -17.73 -25.13 10.99
CA ASN A 443 -16.76 -26.08 11.49
C ASN A 443 -17.32 -26.75 12.73
N LEU A 444 -17.55 -28.06 12.67
CA LEU A 444 -17.95 -28.84 13.83
C LEU A 444 -16.71 -29.24 14.62
N ARG A 445 -16.76 -29.07 15.94
CA ARG A 445 -15.67 -29.42 16.87
C ARG A 445 -16.21 -30.34 17.96
N ASN A 446 -15.34 -31.18 18.50
CA ASN A 446 -15.64 -31.99 19.69
C ASN A 446 -16.95 -32.80 19.62
N CYS A 447 -17.28 -33.33 18.43
CA CYS A 447 -18.42 -34.22 18.28
C CYS A 447 -18.14 -35.54 19.01
N THR A 448 -18.94 -35.87 20.03
CA THR A 448 -18.87 -37.19 20.67
C THR A 448 -19.49 -38.22 19.73
N GLU A 449 -18.66 -39.07 19.12
CA GLU A 449 -19.13 -40.21 18.31
C GLU A 449 -20.11 -41.07 19.11
N TYR A 450 -21.28 -41.28 18.55
CA TYR A 450 -22.23 -42.26 19.09
C TYR A 450 -21.67 -43.66 18.82
N GLN A 451 -21.29 -44.40 19.88
CA GLN A 451 -20.82 -45.80 19.80
C GLN A 451 -21.85 -46.80 19.22
N GLY A 452 -23.06 -46.36 18.84
CA GLY A 452 -24.12 -47.21 18.29
C GLY A 452 -24.28 -47.22 16.77
N CYS A 453 -23.42 -46.57 15.97
CA CYS A 453 -23.52 -46.59 14.50
C CYS A 453 -22.93 -47.89 13.87
N GLY A 454 -23.09 -49.04 14.56
CA GLY A 454 -22.57 -50.35 14.17
C GLY A 454 -23.60 -51.36 13.66
N GLY A 455 -24.77 -50.90 13.18
CA GLY A 455 -25.77 -51.75 12.53
C GLY A 455 -25.52 -51.88 11.02
N ALA A 456 -25.98 -52.97 10.39
CA ALA A 456 -25.76 -53.36 8.99
C ALA A 456 -26.29 -52.39 7.89
N TRP A 457 -26.68 -51.18 8.26
CA TRP A 457 -27.02 -50.07 7.37
C TRP A 457 -26.03 -48.94 7.72
N GLY A 458 -25.14 -48.62 6.77
CA GLY A 458 -23.91 -47.84 6.96
C GLY A 458 -24.05 -46.44 7.61
N PRO A 459 -22.92 -45.70 7.72
CA PRO A 459 -22.76 -44.55 8.60
C PRO A 459 -23.66 -43.39 8.16
N GLN A 460 -24.88 -43.32 8.69
CA GLN A 460 -25.82 -42.20 8.49
C GLN A 460 -26.01 -41.39 9.77
N CYS A 461 -24.97 -41.26 10.58
CA CYS A 461 -25.02 -40.54 11.85
C CYS A 461 -24.45 -39.13 11.68
N GLU A 462 -25.33 -38.21 11.24
CA GLU A 462 -25.41 -36.78 11.58
C GLU A 462 -26.21 -36.05 10.49
N GLY A 463 -27.07 -35.12 10.86
CA GLY A 463 -27.95 -34.44 9.91
C GLY A 463 -28.26 -33.05 10.43
N TRP A 464 -27.36 -32.12 10.12
CA TRP A 464 -27.56 -30.71 10.39
C TRP A 464 -28.27 -30.06 9.22
N GLU A 465 -29.25 -29.22 9.52
CA GLU A 465 -29.95 -28.42 8.54
C GLU A 465 -29.60 -26.95 8.76
N LEU A 466 -29.15 -26.30 7.69
CA LEU A 466 -29.01 -24.85 7.65
C LEU A 466 -30.23 -24.27 6.94
N ILE A 467 -31.00 -23.46 7.66
CA ILE A 467 -32.17 -22.80 7.13
C ILE A 467 -31.84 -21.33 6.93
N PHE A 468 -31.98 -20.85 5.70
CA PHE A 468 -31.87 -19.45 5.31
C PHE A 468 -33.23 -18.77 5.45
N SER A 469 -33.32 -17.70 6.25
CA SER A 469 -34.48 -16.82 6.23
C SER A 469 -34.13 -15.53 5.48
N GLY A 470 -34.44 -15.47 4.17
CA GLY A 470 -34.20 -14.24 3.38
C GLY A 470 -34.32 -14.34 1.86
N GLY A 471 -34.20 -15.54 1.25
CA GLY A 471 -34.29 -15.73 -0.20
C GLY A 471 -34.60 -17.19 -0.56
N SER A 472 -34.98 -17.45 -1.83
CA SER A 472 -35.51 -18.75 -2.28
C SER A 472 -34.64 -19.95 -1.85
N PRO A 473 -35.21 -21.05 -1.32
CA PRO A 473 -34.46 -22.04 -0.56
C PRO A 473 -33.60 -22.92 -1.47
N ARG A 474 -32.30 -23.00 -1.19
CA ARG A 474 -31.50 -24.19 -1.55
C ARG A 474 -31.15 -24.93 -0.27
N GLU A 475 -32.07 -25.81 0.14
CA GLU A 475 -31.78 -26.89 1.09
C GLU A 475 -30.51 -27.62 0.65
N THR A 476 -29.51 -27.68 1.51
CA THR A 476 -28.37 -28.60 1.31
C THR A 476 -28.29 -29.58 2.46
N LYS A 477 -29.06 -30.67 2.37
CA LYS A 477 -28.98 -31.81 3.29
C LYS A 477 -27.69 -32.59 3.02
N GLY A 478 -26.82 -32.75 4.02
CA GLY A 478 -25.65 -33.62 3.93
C GLY A 478 -24.85 -33.71 5.23
N ILE A 479 -23.93 -34.69 5.29
CA ILE A 479 -23.10 -35.01 6.45
C ILE A 479 -21.72 -34.41 6.23
N TYR A 480 -21.29 -33.48 7.08
CA TYR A 480 -20.03 -32.75 6.88
C TYR A 480 -19.35 -32.44 8.22
N SER A 481 -18.04 -32.69 8.32
CA SER A 481 -17.21 -32.23 9.44
C SER A 481 -16.91 -30.72 9.35
N SER A 482 -16.90 -30.20 8.13
CA SER A 482 -16.88 -28.78 7.82
C SER A 482 -17.59 -28.53 6.48
N LYS A 483 -18.22 -27.37 6.34
CA LYS A 483 -18.90 -26.99 5.09
C LYS A 483 -18.81 -25.49 4.85
N THR A 484 -18.30 -25.13 3.68
CA THR A 484 -18.40 -23.78 3.12
C THR A 484 -19.65 -23.68 2.26
N ILE A 485 -20.44 -22.64 2.47
CA ILE A 485 -21.54 -22.26 1.59
C ILE A 485 -21.25 -20.86 1.07
N SER A 486 -21.01 -20.76 -0.23
CA SER A 486 -20.95 -19.47 -0.93
C SER A 486 -22.35 -19.10 -1.40
N PHE A 487 -22.75 -17.85 -1.20
CA PHE A 487 -24.02 -17.32 -1.70
C PHE A 487 -23.88 -15.87 -2.11
N ASP A 488 -24.66 -15.51 -3.11
CA ASP A 488 -24.84 -14.12 -3.52
C ASP A 488 -26.08 -13.57 -2.82
N VAL A 489 -25.93 -12.43 -2.16
CA VAL A 489 -27.05 -11.73 -1.53
C VAL A 489 -27.79 -10.98 -2.62
N ASN A 490 -28.94 -11.51 -3.06
CA ASN A 490 -29.77 -10.89 -4.11
C ASN A 490 -30.96 -10.13 -3.53
#